data_AF-A0A6A6JUC3-F1
#
_entry.id   AF-A0A6A6JUC3-F1
#
_cell.length_a   1.000
_cell.length_b   1.000
_cell.length_c   1.000
_cell.angle_alpha   90.00
_cell.angle_beta   90.00
_cell.angle_gamma   90.00
#
_symmetry.space_group_name_H-M   'P 1'
#
loop_
_entity.id
_entity.type
_entity.pdbx_description
1 polymer ?
#
loop_
_entity_poly.entity_id
_entity_poly.type
_entity_poly.pdbx_seq_one_letter_code
_entity_poly.pdbx_strand_id
1 'polypeptide(L)'
;MDIARNATRDQARAAAGHSQIQWLRFYTFTREEAKRHVQTYPNCSWPNVDSREKLAMLARINQSLANEGIPEVSESVFLWRMKKACRD
;
A
#
# COMPACT_ATOMS: atom_id res chain seq x y z
N MET A 1 -7.02 -1.80 -12.31
CA MET A 1 -7.02 -3.28 -12.46
C MET A 1 -7.07 -3.87 -11.07
N ASP A 2 -7.98 -4.81 -10.82
CA ASP A 2 -8.12 -5.48 -9.52
C ASP A 2 -7.24 -6.73 -9.46
N ILE A 3 -6.61 -6.96 -8.32
CA ILE A 3 -5.73 -8.12 -8.10
C ILE A 3 -6.33 -9.07 -7.08
N ALA A 4 -6.09 -10.36 -7.28
CA ALA A 4 -6.51 -11.39 -6.33
C ALA A 4 -5.79 -11.22 -4.99
N ARG A 5 -6.44 -11.65 -3.89
CA ARG A 5 -5.88 -11.56 -2.53
C ARG A 5 -4.59 -12.36 -2.36
N ASN A 6 -4.38 -13.38 -3.17
CA ASN A 6 -3.20 -14.24 -3.24
C ASN A 6 -2.23 -13.84 -4.37
N ALA A 7 -2.41 -12.67 -4.99
CA ALA A 7 -1.56 -12.23 -6.08
C ALA A 7 -0.07 -12.22 -5.68
N THR A 8 0.78 -12.53 -6.65
CA THR A 8 2.24 -12.43 -6.49
C THR A 8 2.66 -10.97 -6.54
N ARG A 9 3.89 -10.69 -6.07
CA ARG A 9 4.49 -9.36 -6.18
C ARG A 9 4.49 -8.85 -7.62
N ASP A 10 4.81 -9.73 -8.57
CA ASP A 10 4.89 -9.39 -9.98
C ASP A 10 3.52 -9.08 -10.60
N GLN A 11 2.46 -9.80 -10.21
CA GLN A 11 1.08 -9.47 -10.60
C GLN A 11 0.64 -8.12 -10.02
N ALA A 12 0.95 -7.85 -8.75
CA ALA A 12 0.60 -6.58 -8.11
C ALA A 12 1.35 -5.39 -8.74
N ARG A 13 2.63 -5.58 -9.09
CA ARG A 13 3.44 -4.57 -9.81
C ARG A 13 2.90 -4.29 -11.20
N ALA A 14 2.56 -5.34 -11.95
CA ALA A 14 2.00 -5.21 -13.29
C ALA A 14 0.65 -4.48 -13.25
N ALA A 15 -0.22 -4.81 -12.28
CA ALA A 15 -1.51 -4.14 -12.10
C ALA A 15 -1.39 -2.66 -11.70
N ALA A 16 -0.31 -2.30 -11.00
CA ALA A 16 0.02 -0.92 -10.66
C ALA A 16 0.66 -0.14 -11.82
N GLY A 17 1.07 -0.81 -12.91
CA GLY A 17 1.81 -0.17 -13.99
C GLY A 17 3.19 0.36 -13.57
N HIS A 18 3.77 -0.22 -12.51
CA HIS A 18 5.03 0.27 -11.94
C HIS A 18 6.25 -0.41 -12.58
N SER A 19 7.27 0.38 -12.89
CA SER A 19 8.62 -0.12 -13.10
C SER A 19 9.20 -0.70 -11.80
N GLN A 20 10.34 -1.40 -11.88
CA GLN A 20 10.99 -1.94 -10.67
C GLN A 20 11.37 -0.83 -9.66
N ILE A 21 11.83 0.32 -10.14
CA ILE A 21 12.22 1.45 -9.28
C ILE A 21 10.98 2.08 -8.64
N GLN A 22 9.93 2.31 -9.42
CA GLN A 22 8.64 2.83 -8.94
C GLN A 22 8.03 1.91 -7.87
N TRP A 23 8.12 0.60 -8.10
CA TRP A 23 7.66 -0.41 -7.17
C TRP A 23 8.43 -0.38 -5.84
N LEU A 24 9.75 -0.13 -5.87
CA LEU A 24 10.55 0.03 -4.66
C LEU A 24 10.11 1.28 -3.87
N ARG A 25 9.81 2.39 -4.55
CA ARG A 25 9.27 3.60 -3.90
C ARG A 25 7.91 3.35 -3.24
N PHE A 26 7.00 2.70 -3.95
CA PHE A 26 5.73 2.26 -3.37
C PHE A 26 5.92 1.38 -2.13
N TYR A 27 6.91 0.47 -2.16
CA TYR A 27 7.26 -0.36 -1.01
C TYR A 27 7.78 0.43 0.19
N THR A 28 8.56 1.48 -0.06
CA THR A 28 9.05 2.39 0.99
C THR A 28 7.90 3.16 1.61
N PHE A 29 7.07 3.83 0.82
CA PHE A 29 5.94 4.62 1.33
C PHE A 29 4.94 3.76 2.12
N THR A 30 4.60 2.58 1.60
CA THR A 30 3.69 1.66 2.31
C THR A 30 4.28 1.16 3.63
N ARG A 31 5.59 0.94 3.70
CA ARG A 31 6.27 0.55 4.95
C ARG A 31 6.31 1.68 5.96
N GLU A 32 6.54 2.92 5.53
CA GLU A 32 6.52 4.10 6.40
C GLU A 32 5.13 4.34 6.98
N GLU A 33 4.09 4.29 6.15
CA GLU A 33 2.70 4.44 6.61
C GLU A 33 2.28 3.27 7.53
N ALA A 34 2.66 2.03 7.21
CA ALA A 34 2.40 0.89 8.10
C ALA A 34 3.09 1.06 9.47
N LYS A 35 4.36 1.48 9.50
CA LYS A 35 5.08 1.76 10.74
C LYS A 35 4.42 2.88 11.53
N ARG A 36 4.06 3.98 10.87
CA ARG A 36 3.36 5.10 11.49
C ARG A 36 2.03 4.66 12.08
N HIS A 37 1.28 3.82 11.37
CA HIS A 37 0.02 3.28 11.84
C HIS A 37 0.21 2.40 13.08
N VAL A 38 1.18 1.47 13.07
CA VAL A 38 1.49 0.62 14.23
C VAL A 38 1.98 1.43 15.42
N GLN A 39 2.79 2.48 15.21
CA GLN A 39 3.21 3.38 16.29
C GLN A 39 2.04 4.17 16.88
N THR A 40 1.08 4.58 16.05
CA THR A 40 -0.10 5.33 16.51
C THR A 40 -1.10 4.41 17.20
N TYR A 41 -1.25 3.19 16.71
CA TYR A 41 -2.21 2.19 17.18
C TYR A 41 -1.51 0.84 17.41
N PRO A 42 -0.72 0.68 18.48
CA PRO A 42 0.09 -0.51 18.73
C PRO A 42 -0.74 -1.79 18.90
N ASN A 43 -2.03 -1.68 19.23
CA ASN A 43 -2.95 -2.81 19.39
C ASN A 43 -3.90 -3.00 18.20
N CYS A 44 -3.81 -2.20 17.14
CA CYS A 44 -4.64 -2.38 15.95
C CYS A 44 -3.93 -3.27 14.93
N SER A 45 -4.56 -4.40 14.65
CA SER A 45 -4.18 -5.23 13.51
C SER A 45 -4.80 -4.68 12.21
N TRP A 46 -4.12 -4.83 11.08
CA TRP A 46 -4.62 -4.41 9.75
C TRP A 46 -6.10 -4.73 9.44
N PRO A 47 -6.65 -5.92 9.78
CA PRO A 47 -8.07 -6.19 9.56
C PRO A 47 -9.01 -5.28 10.37
N ASN A 48 -8.58 -4.78 11.53
CA ASN A 48 -9.37 -3.92 12.42
C ASN A 48 -9.28 -2.44 12.07
N VAL A 49 -8.45 -2.07 11.10
CA VAL A 49 -8.36 -0.68 10.62
C VAL A 49 -9.64 -0.32 9.88
N ASP A 50 -10.28 0.76 10.29
CA ASP A 50 -11.47 1.29 9.65
C ASP A 50 -11.27 1.59 8.16
N SER A 51 -12.30 1.37 7.36
CA SER A 51 -12.28 1.66 5.92
C SER A 51 -11.94 3.13 5.63
N ARG A 52 -12.34 4.05 6.51
CA ARG A 52 -11.99 5.47 6.40
C ARG A 52 -10.48 5.71 6.53
N GLU A 53 -9.83 5.07 7.49
CA GLU A 53 -8.39 5.21 7.69
C GLU A 53 -7.62 4.51 6.56
N LYS A 54 -8.12 3.38 6.04
CA LYS A 54 -7.57 2.72 4.86
C LYS A 54 -7.57 3.64 3.63
N LEU A 55 -8.69 4.30 3.36
CA LEU A 55 -8.80 5.26 2.25
C LEU A 55 -7.89 6.48 2.47
N ALA A 56 -7.77 6.97 3.70
CA ALA A 56 -6.86 8.07 4.03
C ALA A 56 -5.39 7.68 3.80
N MET A 57 -4.97 6.49 4.22
CA MET A 57 -3.63 5.96 3.96
C MET A 57 -3.36 5.78 2.47
N LEU A 58 -4.33 5.24 1.72
CA LEU A 58 -4.23 5.11 0.27
C LEU A 58 -4.03 6.48 -0.40
N ALA A 59 -4.83 7.48 -0.03
CA ALA A 59 -4.71 8.83 -0.56
C ALA A 59 -3.34 9.44 -0.25
N ARG A 60 -2.82 9.28 0.98
CA ARG A 60 -1.47 9.74 1.36
C ARG A 60 -0.39 9.08 0.50
N ILE A 61 -0.46 7.76 0.30
CA ILE A 61 0.51 7.02 -0.52
C ILE A 61 0.43 7.46 -1.97
N ASN A 62 -0.77 7.55 -2.56
CA ASN A 62 -0.95 8.00 -3.93
C ASN A 62 -0.45 9.44 -4.12
N GLN A 63 -0.65 10.33 -3.13
CA GLN A 63 -0.08 11.67 -3.16
C GLN A 63 1.45 11.64 -3.14
N SER A 64 2.08 10.81 -2.31
CA SER A 64 3.54 10.63 -2.30
C SER A 64 4.07 10.06 -3.63
N LEU A 65 3.34 9.12 -4.24
CA LEU A 65 3.67 8.57 -5.55
C LEU A 65 3.56 9.64 -6.65
N ALA A 66 2.46 10.39 -6.67
CA ALA A 66 2.22 11.46 -7.63
C ALA A 66 3.27 12.57 -7.54
N ASN A 67 3.71 12.92 -6.33
CA ASN A 67 4.81 13.87 -6.10
C ASN A 67 6.14 13.41 -6.72
N GLU A 68 6.36 12.10 -6.86
CA GLU A 68 7.52 11.52 -7.55
C GLU A 68 7.25 11.20 -9.04
N GLY A 69 6.09 11.57 -9.58
CA GLY A 69 5.69 11.24 -10.96
C GLY A 69 5.42 9.74 -11.18
N ILE A 70 5.11 9.00 -10.11
CA ILE A 70 4.80 7.58 -10.15
C ILE A 70 3.28 7.41 -10.29
N PRO A 71 2.80 6.53 -11.17
CA PRO A 71 1.36 6.29 -11.31
C PRO A 71 0.74 5.80 -10.01
N GLU A 72 -0.48 6.28 -9.75
CA GLU A 72 -1.26 5.90 -8.57
C GLU A 72 -1.60 4.41 -8.58
N VAL A 73 -1.75 3.85 -7.38
CA VAL A 73 -2.16 2.45 -7.22
C VAL A 73 -3.65 2.34 -6.92
N SER A 74 -4.25 1.23 -7.35
CA SER A 74 -5.62 0.88 -6.98
C SER A 74 -5.72 0.42 -5.53
N GLU A 75 -6.93 0.53 -4.96
CA GLU A 75 -7.24 0.04 -3.62
C GLU A 75 -6.84 -1.43 -3.43
N SER A 76 -7.09 -2.28 -4.42
CA SER A 76 -6.76 -3.71 -4.39
C SER A 76 -5.26 -3.97 -4.23
N VAL A 77 -4.40 -3.21 -4.92
CA VAL A 77 -2.93 -3.29 -4.78
C VAL A 77 -2.49 -2.84 -3.38
N PHE A 78 -3.09 -1.75 -2.89
CA PHE A 78 -2.83 -1.22 -1.56
C PHE A 78 -3.25 -2.19 -0.44
N LEU A 79 -4.47 -2.72 -0.47
CA LEU A 79 -5.00 -3.66 0.52
C LEU A 79 -4.15 -4.94 0.57
N TRP A 80 -3.74 -5.45 -0.59
CA TRP A 80 -2.83 -6.59 -0.69
C TRP A 80 -1.48 -6.30 -0.02
N ARG A 81 -0.92 -5.10 -0.28
CA ARG A 81 0.40 -4.72 0.23
C ARG A 81 0.39 -4.52 1.74
N MET A 82 -0.59 -3.79 2.26
CA MET A 82 -0.70 -3.47 3.68
C MET A 82 -0.99 -4.71 4.53
N LYS A 83 -1.80 -5.64 4.03
CA LYS A 83 -2.02 -6.95 4.70
C LYS A 83 -0.70 -7.70 4.92
N LYS A 84 0.26 -7.59 3.98
CA LYS A 84 1.60 -8.18 4.13
C LYS A 84 2.51 -7.30 5.00
N ALA A 85 2.45 -5.97 4.84
CA ALA A 85 3.30 -5.02 5.56
C ALA A 85 3.08 -5.01 7.08
N CYS A 86 1.83 -5.23 7.54
CA CYS A 86 1.52 -5.30 8.96
C CYS A 86 1.71 -6.71 9.57
N ARG A 87 2.06 -7.71 8.75
CA ARG A 87 2.35 -9.08 9.21
C ARG A 87 3.86 -9.33 9.38
N ASP A 88 4.68 -8.60 8.63
CA ASP A 88 6.15 -8.51 8.74
C ASP A 88 6.54 -7.57 9.88
#